data_AF-A0A0D2N2U5-F1
#
_entry.id   AF-A0A0D2N2U5-F1
#
_cell.length_a   1.000
_cell.length_b   1.000
_cell.length_c   1.000
_cell.angle_alpha   90.00
_cell.angle_beta   90.00
_cell.angle_gamma   90.00
#
_symmetry.space_group_name_H-M   'P 1'
#
loop_
_entity.id
_entity.type
_entity.pdbx_description
1 polymer ?
#
loop_
_entity_poly.entity_id
_entity_poly.type
_entity_poly.pdbx_seq_one_letter_code
_entity_poly.pdbx_strand_id
1 'polypeptide(L)'
;MVEILSVILILLIQLFFIFRLESIVCLMWYNYPLKPRLVIDQIQMRSAAIYFSMLQAPRGSIHGLANFCWESFRNISCSHVNSSSLKPLASKYGVQGGYRRRWIRRPMTTKTGGRNKTNQAAKPSNLVRKIVDKKMIAENKDLADLVTFIIYDTETSGLSRKDDRIIEIALQDLAGGENSTFQTLVNPGCYVANSHIHGITSNMVCRRDVPRMEELIPILLQFIKSRQKPGGYVLWGAHNSFAFDLPFLINEFSRCSYEIPPNWLFMDTISLARELMKSGGSNLPSGISLQALREHYKIPLVGSAHRAMSDVRTLSMILQMLTFDLKLTLPNLVTRSFTAFEYVNNKRKKS
;
A
#
# COMPACT_ATOMS: atom_id res chain seq x y z
N MET A 1 43.39 -20.02 -33.29
CA MET A 1 43.61 -20.69 -31.99
C MET A 1 43.56 -19.72 -30.81
N VAL A 2 44.20 -18.54 -30.90
CA VAL A 2 44.26 -17.55 -29.81
C VAL A 2 42.88 -16.94 -29.44
N GLU A 3 42.01 -16.69 -30.42
CA GLU A 3 40.68 -16.13 -30.17
C GLU A 3 39.72 -17.10 -29.45
N ILE A 4 39.82 -18.40 -29.75
CA ILE A 4 39.01 -19.43 -29.09
C ILE A 4 39.42 -19.58 -27.62
N LEU A 5 40.72 -19.50 -27.34
CA LEU A 5 41.24 -19.51 -25.97
C LEU A 5 40.80 -18.28 -25.17
N SER A 6 40.69 -17.09 -25.78
CA SER A 6 40.18 -15.91 -25.09
C SER A 6 38.69 -16.01 -24.74
N VAL A 7 37.87 -16.59 -25.61
CA VAL A 7 36.43 -16.78 -25.34
C VAL A 7 36.21 -17.82 -24.25
N ILE A 8 36.99 -18.92 -24.27
CA ILE A 8 36.93 -19.95 -23.23
C ILE A 8 37.39 -19.38 -21.87
N LEU A 9 38.44 -18.55 -21.84
CA LEU A 9 38.90 -17.92 -20.61
C LEU A 9 37.87 -16.94 -20.04
N ILE A 10 37.19 -16.15 -20.87
CA ILE A 10 36.12 -15.24 -20.44
C ILE A 10 34.92 -16.04 -19.89
N LEU A 11 34.53 -17.13 -20.56
CA LEU A 11 33.47 -18.01 -20.09
C LEU A 11 33.83 -18.70 -18.77
N LEU A 12 35.09 -19.13 -18.60
CA LEU A 12 35.57 -19.72 -17.35
C LEU A 12 35.63 -18.70 -16.20
N ILE A 13 36.00 -17.44 -16.48
CA ILE A 13 35.98 -16.35 -15.49
C ILE A 13 34.53 -16.00 -15.11
N GLN A 14 33.61 -15.96 -16.08
CA GLN A 14 32.18 -15.74 -15.81
C GLN A 14 31.58 -16.90 -15.01
N LEU A 15 31.89 -18.16 -15.35
CA LEU A 15 31.49 -19.32 -14.55
C LEU A 15 32.09 -19.27 -13.14
N PHE A 16 33.35 -18.87 -12.99
CA PHE A 16 34.00 -18.73 -11.69
C PHE A 16 33.32 -17.66 -10.82
N PHE A 17 32.89 -16.53 -11.41
CA PHE A 17 32.12 -15.51 -10.68
C PHE A 17 30.70 -15.96 -10.30
N ILE A 18 30.03 -16.72 -11.18
CA ILE A 18 28.71 -17.30 -10.90
C ILE A 18 28.81 -18.31 -9.74
N PHE A 19 29.80 -19.21 -9.76
CA PHE A 19 30.00 -20.18 -8.67
C PHE A 19 30.48 -19.53 -7.35
N ARG A 20 31.22 -18.41 -7.42
CA ARG A 20 31.68 -17.69 -6.23
C ARG A 20 30.56 -16.87 -5.56
N LEU A 21 29.58 -16.38 -6.32
CA LEU A 21 28.39 -15.72 -5.77
C LEU A 21 27.46 -16.70 -5.05
N GLU A 22 27.26 -17.91 -5.58
CA GLU A 22 26.50 -18.95 -4.86
C GLU A 22 27.21 -19.41 -3.58
N SER A 23 28.53 -19.43 -3.58
CA SER A 23 29.34 -19.80 -2.41
C SER A 23 29.33 -18.73 -1.31
N ILE A 24 29.28 -17.44 -1.67
CA ILE A 24 29.23 -16.33 -0.70
C ILE A 24 27.83 -16.20 -0.07
N VAL A 25 26.77 -16.46 -0.84
CA VAL A 25 25.39 -16.56 -0.31
C VAL A 25 25.25 -17.77 0.62
N CYS A 26 25.95 -18.87 0.35
CA CYS A 26 26.02 -20.03 1.26
C CYS A 26 26.84 -19.77 2.55
N LEU A 27 27.93 -18.99 2.48
CA LEU A 27 28.78 -18.71 3.65
C LEU A 27 28.19 -17.68 4.62
N MET A 28 27.35 -16.75 4.15
CA MET A 28 26.59 -15.86 5.06
C MET A 28 25.47 -16.58 5.84
N TRP A 29 25.16 -17.84 5.51
CA TRP A 29 24.09 -18.61 6.16
C TRP A 29 24.59 -19.76 7.05
N TYR A 30 25.91 -19.95 7.20
CA TYR A 30 26.49 -21.12 7.89
C TYR A 30 26.66 -20.96 9.42
N ASN A 31 26.27 -19.84 10.03
CA ASN A 31 26.47 -19.57 11.47
C ASN A 31 25.21 -19.67 12.36
N TYR A 32 24.21 -20.49 11.99
CA TYR A 32 23.13 -20.87 12.92
C TYR A 32 22.73 -22.35 12.74
N PRO A 33 22.63 -23.17 13.82
CA PRO A 33 22.50 -24.62 13.69
C PRO A 33 21.05 -25.12 13.44
N LEU A 34 20.92 -25.99 12.42
CA LEU A 34 20.06 -27.21 12.24
C LEU A 34 18.53 -27.12 12.44
N LYS A 35 17.67 -27.06 11.39
CA LYS A 35 17.04 -28.13 10.52
C LYS A 35 15.79 -28.85 11.12
N PRO A 36 14.80 -29.33 10.30
CA PRO A 36 14.90 -29.66 8.87
C PRO A 36 14.05 -28.81 7.90
N ARG A 37 14.75 -28.36 6.85
CA ARG A 37 14.28 -27.76 5.59
C ARG A 37 14.02 -28.87 4.57
N LEU A 38 12.84 -28.85 3.95
CA LEU A 38 12.56 -29.46 2.64
C LEU A 38 11.44 -28.73 1.87
N VAL A 39 10.64 -27.87 2.52
CA VAL A 39 9.53 -27.12 1.88
C VAL A 39 9.94 -25.70 1.45
N ILE A 40 10.92 -25.09 2.12
CA ILE A 40 11.36 -23.71 1.85
C ILE A 40 12.12 -23.59 0.53
N ASP A 41 12.89 -24.62 0.16
CA ASP A 41 13.75 -24.59 -1.02
C ASP A 41 12.94 -24.63 -2.34
N GLN A 42 11.76 -25.26 -2.37
CA GLN A 42 10.87 -25.23 -3.54
C GLN A 42 10.13 -23.91 -3.71
N ILE A 43 9.85 -23.19 -2.61
CA ILE A 43 9.18 -21.90 -2.65
C ILE A 43 10.17 -20.82 -3.12
N GLN A 44 11.40 -20.79 -2.59
CA GLN A 44 12.41 -19.79 -2.97
C GLN A 44 12.93 -19.92 -4.40
N MET A 45 13.10 -21.13 -4.93
CA MET A 45 13.51 -21.34 -6.33
C MET A 45 12.42 -20.89 -7.33
N ARG A 46 11.14 -20.95 -6.94
CA ARG A 46 10.02 -20.43 -7.74
C ARG A 46 9.90 -18.90 -7.64
N SER A 47 10.31 -18.30 -6.52
CA SER A 47 10.29 -16.83 -6.32
C SER A 47 11.31 -16.10 -7.22
N ALA A 48 12.49 -16.67 -7.47
CA ALA A 48 13.52 -16.02 -8.29
C ALA A 48 13.18 -16.01 -9.79
N ALA A 49 12.57 -17.09 -10.31
CA ALA A 49 12.15 -17.17 -11.71
C ALA A 49 10.99 -16.21 -12.05
N ILE A 50 10.16 -15.86 -11.07
CA ILE A 50 9.02 -14.94 -11.24
C ILE A 50 9.47 -13.47 -11.17
N TYR A 51 10.46 -13.14 -10.34
CA TYR A 51 11.05 -11.80 -10.34
C TYR A 51 11.66 -11.43 -11.70
N PHE A 52 12.22 -12.42 -12.40
CA PHE A 52 12.80 -12.24 -13.74
C PHE A 52 11.77 -12.14 -14.87
N SER A 53 10.54 -12.67 -14.71
CA SER A 53 9.52 -12.56 -15.76
C SER A 53 8.79 -11.21 -15.76
N MET A 54 8.91 -10.43 -14.68
CA MET A 54 8.33 -9.08 -14.57
C MET A 54 9.33 -7.94 -14.80
N LEU A 55 10.63 -8.24 -14.95
CA LEU A 55 11.69 -7.26 -15.19
C LEU A 55 12.45 -7.63 -16.48
N GLN A 56 11.95 -7.21 -17.63
CA GLN A 56 12.78 -7.15 -18.83
C GLN A 56 13.67 -5.91 -18.76
N ALA A 57 14.93 -6.10 -18.38
CA ALA A 57 15.93 -5.04 -18.44
C ALA A 57 16.24 -4.66 -19.91
N PRO A 58 16.42 -3.36 -20.23
CA PRO A 58 16.74 -2.93 -21.57
C PRO A 58 18.16 -3.38 -21.95
N ARG A 59 18.29 -4.01 -23.11
CA ARG A 59 19.58 -4.30 -23.76
C ARG A 59 20.13 -2.99 -24.33
N GLY A 60 21.26 -2.51 -23.81
CA GLY A 60 21.92 -1.33 -24.38
C GLY A 60 23.30 -1.03 -23.81
N SER A 61 24.33 -1.41 -24.58
CA SER A 61 25.65 -0.78 -24.76
C SER A 61 26.60 -0.61 -23.55
N ILE A 62 27.64 -1.44 -23.57
CA ILE A 62 28.90 -1.27 -22.82
C ILE A 62 29.74 -0.21 -23.54
N HIS A 63 30.16 0.86 -22.84
CA HIS A 63 31.50 1.44 -22.97
C HIS A 63 31.80 2.40 -21.80
N GLY A 64 32.96 2.20 -21.16
CA GLY A 64 33.65 3.23 -20.36
C GLY A 64 33.87 2.92 -18.87
N LEU A 65 34.78 2.00 -18.55
CA LEU A 65 35.42 1.89 -17.24
C LEU A 65 36.46 3.03 -17.05
N ALA A 66 36.52 3.64 -15.86
CA ALA A 66 37.71 3.65 -14.98
C ALA A 66 37.67 4.79 -13.91
N ASN A 67 38.29 4.48 -12.76
CA ASN A 67 38.64 5.31 -11.58
C ASN A 67 37.54 5.36 -10.49
N PHE A 68 37.48 4.44 -9.52
CA PHE A 68 38.43 3.96 -8.49
C PHE A 68 38.48 4.81 -7.21
N CYS A 69 37.74 4.31 -6.21
CA CYS A 69 38.00 4.22 -4.76
C CYS A 69 38.58 5.38 -3.91
N TRP A 70 37.83 5.66 -2.85
CA TRP A 70 38.22 5.50 -1.43
C TRP A 70 39.21 6.48 -0.78
N GLU A 71 38.69 7.37 0.06
CA GLU A 71 39.31 7.82 1.33
C GLU A 71 38.18 8.31 2.25
N SER A 72 37.75 7.48 3.19
CA SER A 72 38.20 7.49 4.60
C SER A 72 37.78 8.73 5.40
N PHE A 73 36.87 8.48 6.34
CA PHE A 73 36.71 9.19 7.61
C PHE A 73 38.05 9.68 8.20
N ARG A 74 38.05 10.92 8.69
CA ARG A 74 38.58 11.34 10.01
C ARG A 74 38.13 12.79 10.28
N ASN A 75 37.28 12.96 11.29
CA ASN A 75 37.58 13.55 12.61
C ASN A 75 37.27 15.05 12.68
N ILE A 76 36.41 15.43 13.64
CA ILE A 76 36.81 16.16 14.86
C ILE A 76 35.69 16.01 15.90
N SER A 77 36.13 15.60 17.08
CA SER A 77 35.42 15.47 18.35
C SER A 77 35.43 16.77 19.17
N CYS A 78 34.59 16.80 20.21
CA CYS A 78 34.57 17.70 21.38
C CYS A 78 33.96 19.10 21.13
N SER A 79 33.18 19.71 22.03
CA SER A 79 32.81 19.39 23.42
C SER A 79 31.69 20.34 23.90
N HIS A 80 30.92 19.86 24.87
CA HIS A 80 30.18 20.58 25.92
C HIS A 80 30.47 22.09 26.11
N VAL A 81 29.39 22.88 26.20
CA VAL A 81 29.20 23.91 27.25
C VAL A 81 27.72 23.97 27.64
N ASN A 82 27.49 24.04 28.95
CA ASN A 82 26.20 24.09 29.66
C ASN A 82 25.82 25.54 30.00
N SER A 83 24.59 25.70 30.52
CA SER A 83 24.01 26.88 31.22
C SER A 83 23.33 27.92 30.32
N SER A 84 22.24 28.59 30.68
CA SER A 84 21.26 28.50 31.78
C SER A 84 20.18 29.56 31.47
N SER A 85 18.94 29.28 31.89
CA SER A 85 17.89 30.24 32.30
C SER A 85 17.82 31.64 31.65
N LEU A 86 16.64 32.00 31.12
CA LEU A 86 16.05 33.35 31.28
C LEU A 86 14.54 33.30 30.96
N LYS A 87 13.71 33.62 31.96
CA LYS A 87 12.36 34.19 31.82
C LYS A 87 12.50 35.72 31.86
N PRO A 88 11.62 36.48 31.18
CA PRO A 88 10.74 37.41 31.92
C PRO A 88 9.30 37.41 31.34
N LEU A 89 8.27 37.35 32.18
CA LEU A 89 7.47 38.47 32.73
C LEU A 89 6.53 39.19 31.73
N ALA A 90 5.25 38.83 31.88
CA ALA A 90 4.03 39.63 31.87
C ALA A 90 3.99 41.03 31.20
N SER A 91 2.92 41.24 30.44
CA SER A 91 2.20 42.52 30.43
C SER A 91 0.69 42.26 30.50
N LYS A 92 0.08 42.74 31.60
CA LYS A 92 -1.36 42.93 31.77
C LYS A 92 -1.67 44.35 31.29
N TYR A 93 -2.65 44.50 30.41
CA TYR A 93 -3.59 45.61 30.45
C TYR A 93 -4.98 45.04 30.19
N GLY A 94 -5.91 45.39 31.07
CA GLY A 94 -7.30 44.96 30.98
C GLY A 94 -8.25 46.09 30.60
N VAL A 95 -9.48 45.63 30.43
CA VAL A 95 -10.75 46.29 30.79
C VAL A 95 -11.47 47.12 29.71
N GLN A 96 -12.70 46.66 29.46
CA GLN A 96 -13.98 47.35 29.16
C GLN A 96 -14.52 47.45 27.72
N GLY A 97 -15.83 47.14 27.64
CA GLY A 97 -16.77 47.42 26.53
C GLY A 97 -16.96 46.23 25.58
N GLY A 98 -17.97 45.37 25.69
CA GLY A 98 -19.39 45.66 25.88
C GLY A 98 -20.00 46.15 24.57
N TYR A 99 -20.62 45.27 23.76
CA TYR A 99 -21.89 45.49 23.04
C TYR A 99 -22.33 44.20 22.31
N ARG A 100 -23.43 43.62 22.80
CA ARG A 100 -24.25 42.60 22.15
C ARG A 100 -24.74 43.11 20.80
N ARG A 101 -24.63 42.31 19.72
CA ARG A 101 -25.54 42.46 18.57
C ARG A 101 -26.47 41.25 18.44
N ARG A 102 -27.73 41.61 18.62
CA ARG A 102 -28.99 40.89 18.56
C ARG A 102 -29.25 40.47 17.12
N TRP A 103 -29.41 39.16 16.87
CA TRP A 103 -29.93 38.65 15.59
C TRP A 103 -31.42 38.96 15.49
N ILE A 104 -31.80 39.79 14.52
CA ILE A 104 -33.19 40.06 14.17
C ILE A 104 -33.60 39.07 13.08
N ARG A 105 -34.70 38.34 13.30
CA ARG A 105 -35.37 37.49 12.31
C ARG A 105 -36.62 38.21 11.74
N ARG A 106 -36.92 37.84 10.48
CA ARG A 106 -38.21 37.75 9.75
C ARG A 106 -38.45 38.81 8.66
N PRO A 107 -39.30 38.57 7.62
CA PRO A 107 -39.88 37.31 7.08
C PRO A 107 -39.80 37.18 5.52
N MET A 108 -40.21 36.01 5.00
CA MET A 108 -40.35 35.69 3.57
C MET A 108 -41.44 36.51 2.85
N THR A 109 -41.28 36.81 1.56
CA THR A 109 -42.04 36.21 0.42
C THR A 109 -41.62 36.87 -0.90
N THR A 110 -41.43 36.06 -1.96
CA THR A 110 -42.17 36.18 -3.23
C THR A 110 -42.02 34.89 -4.02
N LYS A 111 -43.15 34.40 -4.54
CA LYS A 111 -43.23 33.30 -5.50
C LYS A 111 -42.81 33.81 -6.88
N THR A 112 -42.01 33.07 -7.63
CA THR A 112 -42.19 32.85 -9.08
C THR A 112 -41.16 31.87 -9.64
N GLY A 113 -41.63 30.97 -10.51
CA GLY A 113 -40.88 30.53 -11.69
C GLY A 113 -39.97 29.33 -11.51
N GLY A 114 -40.40 28.18 -12.03
CA GLY A 114 -39.69 26.92 -11.92
C GLY A 114 -38.33 26.85 -12.60
N ARG A 115 -37.51 25.91 -12.12
CA ARG A 115 -36.72 25.02 -12.98
C ARG A 115 -36.29 23.81 -12.17
N ASN A 116 -36.78 22.64 -12.60
CA ASN A 116 -36.33 21.33 -12.12
C ASN A 116 -34.81 21.26 -12.19
N LYS A 117 -34.13 21.18 -11.04
CA LYS A 117 -32.77 20.63 -10.97
C LYS A 117 -32.90 19.12 -11.02
N THR A 118 -32.87 18.60 -12.24
CA THR A 118 -32.67 17.18 -12.50
C THR A 118 -31.36 16.74 -11.85
N ASN A 119 -31.44 15.64 -11.11
CA ASN A 119 -30.30 14.81 -10.75
C ASN A 119 -29.44 14.62 -12.00
N GLN A 120 -28.19 15.12 -11.99
CA GLN A 120 -27.22 14.81 -13.02
C GLN A 120 -26.84 13.33 -12.88
N ALA A 121 -27.63 12.46 -13.50
CA ALA A 121 -27.19 11.14 -13.88
C ALA A 121 -25.93 11.32 -14.74
N ALA A 122 -24.83 10.66 -14.35
CA ALA A 122 -23.57 10.71 -15.07
C ALA A 122 -23.81 10.36 -16.55
N LYS A 123 -23.50 11.32 -17.45
CA LYS A 123 -23.64 11.13 -18.89
C LYS A 123 -22.79 9.94 -19.36
N PRO A 124 -23.28 9.12 -20.31
CA PRO A 124 -22.59 7.93 -20.80
C PRO A 124 -21.19 8.22 -21.38
N SER A 125 -20.93 9.43 -21.88
CA SER A 125 -19.63 9.83 -22.44
C SER A 125 -18.46 9.75 -21.45
N ASN A 126 -18.67 10.08 -20.17
CA ASN A 126 -17.62 10.04 -19.16
C ASN A 126 -17.31 8.60 -18.70
N LEU A 127 -18.31 7.72 -18.69
CA LEU A 127 -18.12 6.32 -18.33
C LEU A 127 -17.40 5.56 -19.45
N VAL A 128 -17.80 5.81 -20.70
CA VAL A 128 -17.11 5.27 -21.88
C VAL A 128 -15.66 5.71 -21.91
N ARG A 129 -15.37 7.00 -21.68
CA ARG A 129 -13.99 7.51 -21.62
C ARG A 129 -13.14 6.82 -20.53
N LYS A 130 -13.69 6.62 -19.33
CA LYS A 130 -12.98 5.90 -18.23
C LYS A 130 -12.73 4.42 -18.51
N ILE A 131 -13.68 3.74 -19.14
CA ILE A 131 -13.54 2.34 -19.57
C ILE A 131 -12.46 2.24 -20.67
N VAL A 132 -12.45 3.20 -21.60
CA VAL A 132 -11.43 3.33 -22.64
C VAL A 132 -10.06 3.56 -22.00
N ASP A 133 -9.93 4.45 -21.02
CA ASP A 133 -8.66 4.72 -20.33
C ASP A 133 -8.09 3.45 -19.64
N LYS A 134 -8.92 2.67 -18.93
CA LYS A 134 -8.45 1.42 -18.30
C LYS A 134 -8.02 0.35 -19.29
N LYS A 135 -8.76 0.21 -20.39
CA LYS A 135 -8.42 -0.74 -21.44
C LYS A 135 -7.12 -0.34 -22.14
N MET A 136 -6.93 0.96 -22.39
CA MET A 136 -5.68 1.51 -22.94
C MET A 136 -4.50 1.33 -21.99
N ILE A 137 -4.69 1.50 -20.68
CA ILE A 137 -3.67 1.19 -19.66
C ILE A 137 -3.31 -0.30 -19.74
N ALA A 138 -4.30 -1.19 -19.74
CA ALA A 138 -4.09 -2.64 -19.76
C ALA A 138 -3.40 -3.16 -21.04
N GLU A 139 -3.57 -2.46 -22.16
CA GLU A 139 -2.97 -2.79 -23.46
C GLU A 139 -1.56 -2.20 -23.65
N ASN A 140 -1.07 -1.37 -22.71
CA ASN A 140 0.25 -0.80 -22.78
C ASN A 140 1.34 -1.86 -22.53
N LYS A 141 2.29 -2.00 -23.47
CA LYS A 141 3.42 -2.94 -23.36
C LYS A 141 4.32 -2.64 -22.16
N ASP A 142 4.39 -1.38 -21.74
CA ASP A 142 5.21 -0.90 -20.62
C ASP A 142 4.37 -0.68 -19.35
N LEU A 143 3.23 -1.36 -19.21
CA LEU A 143 2.33 -1.20 -18.05
C LEU A 143 3.03 -1.41 -16.71
N ALA A 144 4.00 -2.33 -16.67
CA ALA A 144 4.81 -2.56 -15.48
C ALA A 144 5.52 -1.27 -15.03
N ASP A 145 5.94 -0.41 -15.96
CA ASP A 145 6.61 0.88 -15.69
C ASP A 145 5.66 2.03 -15.37
N LEU A 146 4.36 1.78 -15.45
CA LEU A 146 3.32 2.76 -15.13
C LEU A 146 2.54 2.42 -13.87
N VAL A 147 2.68 1.23 -13.28
CA VAL A 147 1.89 0.83 -12.12
C VAL A 147 2.77 0.52 -10.92
N THR A 148 2.53 1.23 -9.81
CA THR A 148 3.01 0.85 -8.49
C THR A 148 1.94 0.01 -7.81
N PHE A 149 2.27 -1.19 -7.34
CA PHE A 149 1.32 -2.06 -6.66
C PHE A 149 1.56 -2.02 -5.15
N ILE A 150 0.53 -1.63 -4.39
CA ILE A 150 0.56 -1.53 -2.94
C ILE A 150 -0.50 -2.44 -2.33
N ILE A 151 -0.10 -3.34 -1.45
CA ILE A 151 -1.02 -4.07 -0.58
C ILE A 151 -1.28 -3.24 0.66
N TYR A 152 -2.52 -3.19 1.12
CA TYR A 152 -2.87 -2.46 2.34
C TYR A 152 -3.92 -3.21 3.15
N ASP A 153 -4.01 -2.86 4.42
CA ASP A 153 -5.01 -3.36 5.37
C ASP A 153 -5.25 -2.31 6.46
N THR A 154 -6.45 -2.31 7.04
CA THR A 154 -6.84 -1.37 8.10
C THR A 154 -7.50 -2.07 9.28
N GLU A 155 -7.14 -1.64 10.49
CA GLU A 155 -7.94 -1.93 11.69
C GLU A 155 -8.79 -0.72 12.03
N THR A 156 -10.00 -0.96 12.54
CA THR A 156 -10.98 0.09 12.84
C THR A 156 -11.50 0.00 14.27
N SER A 157 -12.02 1.11 14.81
CA SER A 157 -12.63 1.16 16.15
C SER A 157 -13.97 0.40 16.27
N GLY A 158 -14.50 -0.09 15.14
CA GLY A 158 -15.77 -0.77 15.00
C GLY A 158 -16.16 -0.97 13.54
N LEU A 159 -17.40 -1.41 13.27
CA LEU A 159 -17.87 -1.81 11.94
C LEU A 159 -18.71 -0.72 11.22
N SER A 160 -19.11 0.34 11.91
CA SER A 160 -19.87 1.45 11.32
C SER A 160 -18.94 2.34 10.50
N ARG A 161 -18.98 2.18 9.18
CA ARG A 161 -18.25 3.06 8.24
C ARG A 161 -18.52 4.56 8.49
N LYS A 162 -19.70 4.90 9.03
CA LYS A 162 -20.13 6.29 9.28
C LYS A 162 -19.61 6.83 10.60
N ASP A 163 -19.56 6.01 11.64
CA ASP A 163 -19.32 6.50 13.01
C ASP A 163 -17.94 6.08 13.52
N ASP A 164 -17.49 4.87 13.15
CA ASP A 164 -16.18 4.33 13.50
C ASP A 164 -15.06 4.90 12.63
N ARG A 165 -13.83 4.71 13.11
CA ARG A 165 -12.60 5.32 12.59
C ARG A 165 -11.53 4.28 12.34
N ILE A 166 -10.62 4.58 11.43
CA ILE A 166 -9.38 3.81 11.27
C ILE A 166 -8.48 4.04 12.50
N ILE A 167 -7.91 2.97 13.04
CA ILE A 167 -7.02 2.97 14.22
C ILE A 167 -5.64 2.37 13.94
N GLU A 168 -5.48 1.63 12.85
CA GLU A 168 -4.19 1.20 12.31
C GLU A 168 -4.30 1.15 10.78
N ILE A 169 -3.24 1.56 10.09
CA ILE A 169 -3.10 1.37 8.66
C ILE A 169 -1.72 0.76 8.37
N ALA A 170 -1.70 -0.24 7.50
CA ALA A 170 -0.48 -0.88 7.02
C ALA A 170 -0.46 -0.93 5.50
N LEU A 171 0.72 -0.77 4.92
CA LEU A 171 0.95 -0.80 3.48
C LEU A 171 2.27 -1.51 3.16
N GLN A 172 2.30 -2.22 2.03
CA GLN A 172 3.50 -2.79 1.46
C GLN A 172 3.53 -2.56 -0.06
N ASP A 173 4.56 -1.88 -0.54
CA ASP A 173 4.92 -1.80 -1.95
C ASP A 173 5.53 -3.13 -2.41
N LEU A 174 4.90 -3.77 -3.41
CA LEU A 174 5.33 -5.05 -3.94
C LEU A 174 6.60 -4.97 -4.79
N ALA A 175 7.02 -3.77 -5.21
CA ALA A 175 8.33 -3.58 -5.84
C ALA A 175 9.49 -3.81 -4.84
N GLY A 176 9.21 -3.81 -3.54
CA GLY A 176 10.22 -4.04 -2.51
C GLY A 176 11.22 -2.89 -2.35
N GLY A 177 12.41 -3.20 -1.88
CA GLY A 177 13.44 -2.22 -1.54
C GLY A 177 13.31 -1.63 -0.13
N GLU A 178 14.23 -0.72 0.19
CA GLU A 178 14.24 -0.03 1.48
C GLU A 178 12.94 0.77 1.67
N ASN A 179 12.41 0.75 2.89
CA ASN A 179 11.17 1.44 3.24
C ASN A 179 9.98 1.08 2.33
N SER A 180 9.93 -0.18 1.85
CA SER A 180 8.80 -0.70 1.08
C SER A 180 7.52 -0.89 1.91
N THR A 181 7.62 -0.80 3.24
CA THR A 181 6.48 -0.91 4.15
C THR A 181 6.21 0.39 4.87
N PHE A 182 4.93 0.69 5.10
CA PHE A 182 4.46 1.77 5.97
C PHE A 182 3.47 1.19 6.96
N GLN A 183 3.59 1.52 8.25
CA GLN A 183 2.64 1.11 9.28
C GLN A 183 2.55 2.19 10.34
N THR A 184 1.33 2.51 10.77
CA THR A 184 1.12 3.37 11.93
C THR A 184 -0.21 3.07 12.61
N LEU A 185 -0.23 3.25 13.92
CA LEU A 185 -1.49 3.48 14.63
C LEU A 185 -2.04 4.85 14.24
N VAL A 186 -3.34 5.03 14.44
CA VAL A 186 -4.05 6.29 14.18
C VAL A 186 -4.90 6.61 15.40
N ASN A 187 -4.82 7.84 15.88
CA ASN A 187 -5.66 8.32 16.97
C ASN A 187 -7.05 8.63 16.41
N PRO A 188 -8.08 7.84 16.74
CA PRO A 188 -9.41 8.02 16.16
C PRO A 188 -10.18 9.20 16.78
N GLY A 189 -9.69 9.75 17.90
CA GLY A 189 -10.41 10.74 18.70
C GLY A 189 -11.65 10.20 19.42
N CYS A 190 -11.83 8.87 19.45
CA CYS A 190 -12.93 8.19 20.12
C CYS A 190 -12.43 6.97 20.91
N TYR A 191 -13.32 6.37 21.70
CA TYR A 191 -13.04 5.14 22.45
C TYR A 191 -13.01 3.92 21.51
N VAL A 192 -12.00 3.05 21.68
CA VAL A 192 -11.86 1.79 20.94
C VAL A 192 -12.50 0.66 21.74
N ALA A 193 -13.70 0.21 21.33
CA ALA A 193 -14.48 -0.80 22.06
C ALA A 193 -14.15 -2.25 21.68
N ASN A 194 -13.57 -2.46 20.50
CA ASN A 194 -13.31 -3.76 19.90
C ASN A 194 -11.86 -4.25 20.04
N SER A 195 -11.12 -3.73 21.03
CA SER A 195 -9.71 -4.08 21.25
C SER A 195 -9.43 -5.58 21.45
N HIS A 196 -10.45 -6.37 21.79
CA HIS A 196 -10.36 -7.82 21.90
C HIS A 196 -10.18 -8.54 20.55
N ILE A 197 -10.45 -7.86 19.42
CA ILE A 197 -10.29 -8.40 18.07
C ILE A 197 -8.84 -8.27 17.60
N HIS A 198 -8.29 -7.06 17.64
CA HIS A 198 -7.00 -6.70 17.03
C HIS A 198 -5.91 -6.35 18.07
N GLY A 199 -6.24 -6.35 19.36
CA GLY A 199 -5.30 -6.05 20.45
C GLY A 199 -4.89 -4.58 20.58
N ILE A 200 -5.52 -3.66 19.84
CA ILE A 200 -5.21 -2.22 19.89
C ILE A 200 -6.14 -1.56 20.90
N THR A 201 -5.58 -1.02 21.97
CA THR A 201 -6.35 -0.37 23.05
C THR A 201 -6.46 1.14 22.85
N SER A 202 -7.47 1.76 23.46
CA SER A 202 -7.59 3.23 23.52
C SER A 202 -6.32 3.90 24.04
N ASN A 203 -5.63 3.29 25.01
CA ASN A 203 -4.37 3.82 25.54
C ASN A 203 -3.25 3.86 24.49
N MET A 204 -3.19 2.88 23.59
CA MET A 204 -2.18 2.83 22.53
C MET A 204 -2.38 3.93 21.48
N VAL A 205 -3.63 4.15 21.06
CA VAL A 205 -3.97 5.13 20.01
C VAL A 205 -4.04 6.56 20.54
N CYS A 206 -4.18 6.76 21.85
CA CYS A 206 -4.18 8.08 22.49
C CYS A 206 -2.77 8.56 22.91
N ARG A 207 -1.71 7.81 22.63
CA ARG A 207 -0.34 8.27 22.90
C ARG A 207 -0.01 9.50 22.05
N ARG A 208 0.85 10.37 22.57
CA ARG A 208 1.16 11.67 21.94
C ARG A 208 1.86 11.57 20.59
N ASP A 209 2.58 10.47 20.35
CA ASP A 209 3.30 10.17 19.12
C ASP A 209 2.40 9.55 18.02
N VAL A 210 1.16 9.18 18.36
CA VAL A 210 0.22 8.58 17.41
C VAL A 210 -0.56 9.69 16.71
N PRO A 211 -0.43 9.84 15.38
CA PRO A 211 -1.06 10.93 14.65
C PRO A 211 -2.58 10.75 14.58
N ARG A 212 -3.30 11.85 14.53
CA ARG A 212 -4.69 11.85 14.07
C ARG A 212 -4.73 11.72 12.54
N MET A 213 -5.91 11.40 12.01
CA MET A 213 -6.05 11.17 10.57
C MET A 213 -5.70 12.43 9.73
N GLU A 214 -6.04 13.61 10.23
CA GLU A 214 -5.71 14.90 9.60
C GLU A 214 -4.19 15.14 9.47
N GLU A 215 -3.40 14.61 10.40
CA GLU A 215 -1.92 14.67 10.38
C GLU A 215 -1.35 13.55 9.49
N LEU A 216 -2.02 12.40 9.45
CA LEU A 216 -1.57 11.22 8.73
C LEU A 216 -1.77 11.32 7.21
N ILE A 217 -2.88 11.89 6.72
CA ILE A 217 -3.18 11.91 5.27
C ILE A 217 -2.04 12.55 4.45
N PRO A 218 -1.48 13.72 4.83
CA PRO A 218 -0.32 14.29 4.13
C PRO A 218 0.89 13.36 4.08
N ILE A 219 1.19 12.68 5.20
CA ILE A 219 2.32 11.74 5.32
C ILE A 219 2.08 10.53 4.42
N LEU A 220 0.85 9.99 4.43
CA LEU A 220 0.45 8.86 3.59
C LEU A 220 0.58 9.23 2.11
N LEU A 221 0.08 10.39 1.69
CA LEU A 221 0.19 10.88 0.32
C LEU A 221 1.66 11.04 -0.11
N GLN A 222 2.52 11.55 0.78
CA GLN A 222 3.96 11.67 0.51
C GLN A 222 4.64 10.31 0.36
N PHE A 223 4.33 9.36 1.25
CA PHE A 223 4.82 7.99 1.15
C PHE A 223 4.44 7.38 -0.20
N ILE A 224 3.16 7.41 -0.55
CA ILE A 224 2.67 6.84 -1.82
C ILE A 224 3.32 7.52 -3.02
N LYS A 225 3.43 8.86 -3.01
CA LYS A 225 4.09 9.61 -4.08
C LYS A 225 5.56 9.21 -4.25
N SER A 226 6.27 8.92 -3.16
CA SER A 226 7.67 8.46 -3.21
C SER A 226 7.84 7.07 -3.85
N ARG A 227 6.80 6.24 -3.81
CA ARG A 227 6.77 4.90 -4.41
C ARG A 227 6.18 4.88 -5.82
N GLN A 228 5.38 5.90 -6.14
CA GLN A 228 4.65 5.98 -7.38
C GLN A 228 5.59 6.16 -8.57
N LYS A 229 5.46 5.29 -9.58
CA LYS A 229 6.18 5.46 -10.85
C LYS A 229 5.78 6.79 -11.52
N PRO A 230 6.71 7.54 -12.16
CA PRO A 230 6.43 8.84 -12.75
C PRO A 230 5.26 8.79 -13.75
N GLY A 231 4.25 9.66 -13.56
CA GLY A 231 3.05 9.68 -14.41
C GLY A 231 2.16 8.43 -14.32
N GLY A 232 2.45 7.52 -13.38
CA GLY A 232 1.81 6.23 -13.25
C GLY A 232 0.56 6.20 -12.37
N TYR A 233 -0.02 5.01 -12.28
CA TYR A 233 -1.13 4.65 -11.41
C TYR A 233 -0.63 3.93 -10.17
N VAL A 234 -1.39 4.03 -9.08
CA VAL A 234 -1.15 3.24 -7.87
C VAL A 234 -2.28 2.23 -7.75
N LEU A 235 -1.97 0.94 -7.81
CA LEU A 235 -2.92 -0.15 -7.64
C LEU A 235 -2.88 -0.66 -6.21
N TRP A 236 -3.93 -0.37 -5.46
CA TRP A 236 -4.16 -0.77 -4.08
C TRP A 236 -4.89 -2.12 -4.02
N GLY A 237 -4.28 -3.13 -3.42
CA GLY A 237 -4.89 -4.43 -3.18
C GLY A 237 -5.15 -4.66 -1.69
N ALA A 238 -6.38 -5.05 -1.34
CA ALA A 238 -6.73 -5.53 -0.01
C ALA A 238 -7.68 -6.73 -0.11
N HIS A 239 -7.93 -7.41 1.01
CA HIS A 239 -8.82 -8.56 1.07
C HIS A 239 -10.16 -8.14 1.67
N ASN A 240 -11.23 -8.19 0.87
CA ASN A 240 -12.55 -7.62 1.21
C ASN A 240 -12.61 -6.08 1.23
N SER A 241 -11.65 -5.45 0.53
CA SER A 241 -11.46 -4.00 0.40
C SER A 241 -12.75 -3.21 0.14
N PHE A 242 -13.57 -3.66 -0.82
CA PHE A 242 -14.75 -2.89 -1.24
C PHE A 242 -15.89 -2.94 -0.23
N ALA A 243 -15.91 -3.97 0.61
CA ALA A 243 -16.88 -4.10 1.69
C ALA A 243 -16.37 -3.47 2.99
N PHE A 244 -15.07 -3.31 3.18
CA PHE A 244 -14.51 -2.90 4.46
C PHE A 244 -13.56 -1.69 4.35
N ASP A 245 -12.30 -1.90 3.98
CA ASP A 245 -11.23 -0.89 4.07
C ASP A 245 -11.48 0.37 3.24
N LEU A 246 -11.83 0.22 1.96
CA LEU A 246 -12.01 1.34 1.04
C LEU A 246 -13.09 2.33 1.51
N PRO A 247 -14.29 1.89 1.96
CA PRO A 247 -15.26 2.79 2.58
C PRO A 247 -14.72 3.61 3.75
N PHE A 248 -13.93 3.00 4.64
CA PHE A 248 -13.33 3.72 5.76
C PHE A 248 -12.32 4.74 5.25
N LEU A 249 -11.43 4.34 4.34
CA LEU A 249 -10.43 5.23 3.73
C LEU A 249 -11.08 6.44 3.05
N ILE A 250 -12.13 6.23 2.25
CA ILE A 250 -12.89 7.32 1.60
C ILE A 250 -13.48 8.28 2.64
N ASN A 251 -14.07 7.74 3.70
CA ASN A 251 -14.69 8.58 4.73
C ASN A 251 -13.65 9.36 5.52
N GLU A 252 -12.49 8.78 5.80
CA GLU A 252 -11.39 9.45 6.50
C GLU A 252 -10.80 10.60 5.68
N PHE A 253 -10.57 10.38 4.38
CA PHE A 253 -10.19 11.44 3.44
C PHE A 253 -11.24 12.55 3.40
N SER A 254 -12.53 12.18 3.25
CA SER A 254 -13.63 13.15 3.19
C SER A 254 -13.79 13.96 4.47
N ARG A 255 -13.64 13.35 5.66
CA ARG A 255 -13.71 14.06 6.96
C ARG A 255 -12.62 15.11 7.08
N CYS A 256 -11.45 14.83 6.52
CA CYS A 256 -10.29 15.73 6.56
C CYS A 256 -10.26 16.70 5.36
N SER A 257 -11.32 16.76 4.55
CA SER A 257 -11.39 17.61 3.34
C SER A 257 -10.32 17.28 2.28
N TYR A 258 -9.90 16.03 2.21
CA TYR A 258 -9.04 15.51 1.15
C TYR A 258 -9.84 14.67 0.16
N GLU A 259 -9.40 14.67 -1.09
CA GLU A 259 -9.87 13.74 -2.12
C GLU A 259 -8.86 12.61 -2.32
N ILE A 260 -9.36 11.39 -2.56
CA ILE A 260 -8.49 10.29 -2.99
C ILE A 260 -8.00 10.58 -4.41
N PRO A 261 -6.68 10.49 -4.69
CA PRO A 261 -6.14 10.76 -6.01
C PRO A 261 -6.82 9.94 -7.12
N PRO A 262 -7.15 10.56 -8.27
CA PRO A 262 -7.92 9.91 -9.33
C PRO A 262 -7.17 8.79 -10.06
N ASN A 263 -5.84 8.77 -9.95
CA ASN A 263 -4.96 7.73 -10.49
C ASN A 263 -4.73 6.57 -9.49
N TRP A 264 -5.45 6.55 -8.36
CA TRP A 264 -5.48 5.39 -7.48
C TRP A 264 -6.57 4.42 -7.94
N LEU A 265 -6.16 3.18 -8.13
CA LEU A 265 -6.98 2.05 -8.50
C LEU A 265 -7.06 1.11 -7.30
N PHE A 266 -8.23 0.56 -7.02
CA PHE A 266 -8.45 -0.36 -5.92
C PHE A 266 -8.93 -1.69 -6.45
N MET A 267 -8.37 -2.78 -5.95
CA MET A 267 -8.82 -4.14 -6.23
C MET A 267 -9.10 -4.91 -4.95
N ASP A 268 -10.00 -5.89 -5.07
CA ASP A 268 -10.39 -6.74 -3.96
C ASP A 268 -9.98 -8.19 -4.26
N THR A 269 -9.07 -8.72 -3.45
CA THR A 269 -8.55 -10.08 -3.65
C THR A 269 -9.57 -11.16 -3.33
N ILE A 270 -10.65 -10.84 -2.59
CA ILE A 270 -11.72 -11.80 -2.29
C ILE A 270 -12.45 -12.25 -3.55
N SER A 271 -12.51 -11.42 -4.60
CA SER A 271 -13.08 -11.84 -5.89
C SER A 271 -12.21 -12.86 -6.59
N LEU A 272 -10.89 -12.76 -6.45
CA LEU A 272 -9.94 -13.74 -7.00
C LEU A 272 -10.07 -15.08 -6.26
N ALA A 273 -10.17 -15.04 -4.93
CA ALA A 273 -10.41 -16.24 -4.13
C ALA A 273 -11.72 -16.96 -4.51
N ARG A 274 -12.80 -16.20 -4.78
CA ARG A 274 -14.07 -16.76 -5.28
C ARG A 274 -13.94 -17.34 -6.69
N GLU A 275 -13.15 -16.73 -7.56
CA GLU A 275 -12.87 -17.23 -8.92
C GLU A 275 -12.11 -18.56 -8.83
N LEU A 276 -11.10 -18.65 -7.97
CA LEU A 276 -10.36 -19.89 -7.72
C LEU A 276 -11.29 -21.01 -7.25
N MET A 277 -12.17 -20.74 -6.28
CA MET A 277 -13.15 -21.73 -5.81
C MET A 277 -14.09 -22.22 -6.92
N LYS A 278 -14.41 -21.38 -7.90
CA LYS A 278 -15.28 -21.75 -9.04
C LYS A 278 -14.55 -22.50 -10.14
N SER A 279 -13.21 -22.47 -10.16
CA SER A 279 -12.40 -23.12 -11.20
C SER A 279 -12.53 -24.66 -11.21
N GLY A 280 -13.09 -25.26 -10.15
CA GLY A 280 -13.41 -26.70 -10.10
C GLY A 280 -12.19 -27.62 -9.99
N GLY A 281 -11.02 -27.08 -9.64
CA GLY A 281 -9.81 -27.87 -9.42
C GLY A 281 -9.93 -28.84 -8.23
N SER A 282 -9.05 -29.85 -8.19
CA SER A 282 -9.01 -30.83 -7.08
C SER A 282 -8.36 -30.29 -5.80
N ASN A 283 -7.59 -29.21 -5.88
CA ASN A 283 -6.93 -28.56 -4.75
C ASN A 283 -7.52 -27.17 -4.53
N LEU A 284 -8.65 -27.09 -3.82
CA LEU A 284 -9.32 -25.83 -3.50
C LEU A 284 -9.17 -25.45 -2.02
N PRO A 285 -9.18 -24.15 -1.69
CA PRO A 285 -9.19 -23.70 -0.30
C PRO A 285 -10.51 -24.06 0.38
N SER A 286 -10.47 -24.24 1.70
CA SER A 286 -11.65 -24.51 2.54
C SER A 286 -12.62 -23.33 2.62
N GLY A 287 -12.18 -22.14 2.23
CA GLY A 287 -12.98 -20.92 2.18
C GLY A 287 -12.24 -19.77 1.51
N ILE A 288 -12.91 -18.62 1.42
CA ILE A 288 -12.36 -17.41 0.78
C ILE A 288 -11.73 -16.43 1.76
N SER A 289 -11.73 -16.71 3.06
CA SER A 289 -11.14 -15.81 4.07
C SER A 289 -9.61 -15.80 3.95
N LEU A 290 -8.99 -14.71 4.40
CA LEU A 290 -7.53 -14.60 4.43
C LEU A 290 -6.89 -15.77 5.19
N GLN A 291 -7.47 -16.17 6.32
CA GLN A 291 -7.02 -17.32 7.09
C GLN A 291 -7.14 -18.64 6.31
N ALA A 292 -8.29 -18.91 5.68
CA ALA A 292 -8.48 -20.15 4.92
C ALA A 292 -7.51 -20.25 3.74
N LEU A 293 -7.26 -19.12 3.06
CA LEU A 293 -6.27 -19.05 1.97
C LEU A 293 -4.84 -19.23 2.48
N ARG A 294 -4.48 -18.61 3.61
CA ARG A 294 -3.17 -18.79 4.26
C ARG A 294 -2.92 -20.26 4.59
N GLU A 295 -3.90 -20.92 5.21
CA GLU A 295 -3.83 -22.33 5.58
C GLU A 295 -3.73 -23.24 4.35
N HIS A 296 -4.54 -22.98 3.32
CA HIS A 296 -4.49 -23.71 2.06
C HIS A 296 -3.11 -23.66 1.40
N TYR A 297 -2.52 -22.46 1.31
CA TYR A 297 -1.19 -22.26 0.73
C TYR A 297 -0.04 -22.56 1.70
N LYS A 298 -0.33 -23.01 2.92
CA LYS A 298 0.66 -23.34 3.97
C LYS A 298 1.62 -22.17 4.25
N ILE A 299 1.10 -20.95 4.21
CA ILE A 299 1.87 -19.74 4.49
C ILE A 299 2.03 -19.60 6.01
N PRO A 300 3.27 -19.51 6.53
CA PRO A 300 3.49 -19.35 7.96
C PRO A 300 2.93 -18.00 8.42
N LEU A 301 2.26 -18.01 9.57
CA LEU A 301 1.83 -16.76 10.20
C LEU A 301 3.06 -16.08 10.83
N VAL A 302 3.31 -14.83 10.46
CA VAL A 302 4.40 -14.03 11.02
C VAL A 302 3.80 -12.85 11.77
N GLY A 303 3.88 -12.89 13.10
CA GLY A 303 3.27 -11.90 13.98
C GLY A 303 1.93 -12.36 14.56
N SER A 304 1.17 -11.42 15.12
CA SER A 304 -0.18 -11.68 15.61
C SER A 304 -1.18 -11.54 14.46
N ALA A 305 -2.11 -12.48 14.36
CA ALA A 305 -3.32 -12.29 13.56
C ALA A 305 -4.07 -11.03 14.03
N HIS A 306 -4.78 -10.36 13.11
CA HIS A 306 -5.52 -9.11 13.37
C HIS A 306 -4.60 -7.95 13.76
N ARG A 307 -3.44 -7.89 13.10
CA ARG A 307 -2.60 -6.70 13.05
C ARG A 307 -2.38 -6.40 11.59
N ALA A 308 -2.66 -5.16 11.19
CA ALA A 308 -2.76 -4.80 9.77
C ALA A 308 -1.50 -5.21 8.97
N MET A 309 -0.30 -5.04 9.51
CA MET A 309 0.93 -5.41 8.80
C MET A 309 1.15 -6.93 8.69
N SER A 310 0.69 -7.72 9.66
CA SER A 310 0.72 -9.19 9.55
C SER A 310 -0.19 -9.65 8.41
N ASP A 311 -1.36 -9.03 8.28
CA ASP A 311 -2.34 -9.36 7.26
C ASP A 311 -1.90 -8.86 5.87
N VAL A 312 -1.29 -7.67 5.77
CA VAL A 312 -0.62 -7.18 4.54
C VAL A 312 0.45 -8.15 4.03
N ARG A 313 1.32 -8.65 4.91
CA ARG A 313 2.39 -9.60 4.52
C ARG A 313 1.80 -10.94 4.08
N THR A 314 0.81 -11.44 4.83
CA THR A 314 0.10 -12.67 4.51
C THR A 314 -0.60 -12.55 3.15
N LEU A 315 -1.31 -11.44 2.92
CA LEU A 315 -2.00 -11.16 1.68
C LEU A 315 -1.04 -11.00 0.50
N SER A 316 0.13 -10.39 0.70
CA SER A 316 1.14 -10.26 -0.34
C SER A 316 1.61 -11.63 -0.87
N MET A 317 1.75 -12.62 0.01
CA MET A 317 2.08 -13.99 -0.37
C MET A 317 0.89 -14.71 -1.02
N ILE A 318 -0.32 -14.56 -0.46
CA ILE A 318 -1.55 -15.15 -1.01
C ILE A 318 -1.82 -14.63 -2.42
N LEU A 319 -1.63 -13.33 -2.68
CA LEU A 319 -1.85 -12.75 -3.99
C LEU A 319 -0.92 -13.36 -5.05
N GLN A 320 0.35 -13.62 -4.71
CA GLN A 320 1.27 -14.32 -5.62
C GLN A 320 0.74 -15.71 -5.98
N MET A 321 0.23 -16.45 -5.00
CA MET A 321 -0.36 -17.78 -5.23
C MET A 321 -1.65 -17.71 -6.07
N LEU A 322 -2.56 -16.79 -5.73
CA LEU A 322 -3.82 -16.59 -6.47
C LEU A 322 -3.57 -16.21 -7.93
N THR A 323 -2.63 -15.30 -8.18
CA THR A 323 -2.29 -14.88 -9.54
C THR A 323 -1.64 -15.99 -10.34
N PHE A 324 -0.82 -16.83 -9.71
CA PHE A 324 -0.24 -18.02 -10.33
C PHE A 324 -1.32 -19.04 -10.72
N ASP A 325 -2.18 -19.44 -9.76
CA ASP A 325 -3.21 -20.47 -9.98
C ASP A 325 -4.24 -20.04 -11.04
N LEU A 326 -4.62 -18.76 -11.02
CA LEU A 326 -5.57 -18.18 -11.98
C LEU A 326 -4.90 -17.70 -13.28
N LYS A 327 -3.58 -17.84 -13.41
CA LYS A 327 -2.78 -17.37 -14.56
C LYS A 327 -3.06 -15.89 -14.90
N LEU A 328 -3.16 -15.05 -13.87
CA LEU A 328 -3.46 -13.63 -14.01
C LEU A 328 -2.19 -12.82 -14.25
N THR A 329 -2.27 -11.90 -15.20
CA THR A 329 -1.23 -10.90 -15.50
C THR A 329 -1.57 -9.54 -14.88
N LEU A 330 -0.61 -8.61 -14.82
CA LEU A 330 -0.86 -7.24 -14.34
C LEU A 330 -2.02 -6.53 -15.08
N PRO A 331 -2.13 -6.61 -16.43
CA PRO A 331 -3.32 -6.14 -17.15
C PRO A 331 -4.64 -6.72 -16.62
N ASN A 332 -4.66 -8.01 -16.24
CA ASN A 332 -5.84 -8.66 -15.69
C ASN A 332 -6.24 -8.10 -14.32
N LEU A 333 -5.27 -7.64 -13.51
CA LEU A 333 -5.53 -7.01 -12.22
C LEU A 333 -6.02 -5.57 -12.38
N VAL A 334 -5.39 -4.80 -13.27
CA VAL A 334 -5.81 -3.42 -13.58
C VAL A 334 -7.25 -3.38 -14.12
N THR A 335 -7.61 -4.29 -15.02
CA THR A 335 -8.97 -4.37 -15.56
C THR A 335 -10.04 -4.74 -14.52
N ARG A 336 -9.65 -5.44 -13.44
CA ARG A 336 -10.51 -5.80 -12.31
C ARG A 336 -10.56 -4.72 -11.20
N SER A 337 -9.87 -3.60 -11.39
CA SER A 337 -9.75 -2.53 -10.39
C SER A 337 -10.74 -1.37 -10.62
N PHE A 338 -10.99 -0.58 -9.59
CA PHE A 338 -11.89 0.59 -9.61
C PHE A 338 -11.24 1.80 -8.97
N THR A 339 -11.47 2.98 -9.52
CA THR A 339 -11.20 4.25 -8.82
C THR A 339 -12.19 4.41 -7.67
N ALA A 340 -11.83 5.21 -6.65
CA ALA A 340 -12.75 5.54 -5.55
C ALA A 340 -14.07 6.14 -6.05
N PHE A 341 -14.01 6.97 -7.10
CA PHE A 341 -15.19 7.56 -7.73
C PHE A 341 -16.12 6.52 -8.37
N GLU A 342 -15.57 5.54 -9.10
CA GLU A 342 -16.37 4.46 -9.70
C GLU A 342 -17.00 3.59 -8.62
N TYR A 343 -16.25 3.29 -7.55
CA TYR A 343 -16.78 2.57 -6.39
C TYR A 343 -18.01 3.27 -5.79
N VAL A 344 -17.91 4.57 -5.49
CA VAL A 344 -19.01 5.35 -4.90
C VAL A 344 -20.23 5.38 -5.82
N ASN A 345 -20.03 5.58 -7.13
CA ASN A 345 -21.14 5.62 -8.09
C ASN A 345 -21.82 4.25 -8.29
N ASN A 346 -21.04 3.17 -8.33
CA ASN A 346 -21.60 1.83 -8.45
C ASN A 346 -22.43 1.45 -7.22
N LYS A 347 -22.06 1.94 -6.05
CA LYS A 347 -22.84 1.75 -4.82
C LYS A 347 -24.17 2.52 -4.87
N ARG A 348 -24.15 3.78 -5.30
CA ARG A 348 -25.37 4.61 -5.46
C ARG A 348 -26.38 4.06 -6.46
N LYS A 349 -25.94 3.30 -7.46
CA LYS A 349 -26.84 2.64 -8.42
C LYS A 349 -27.53 1.39 -7.85
N LYS A 350 -27.00 0.83 -6.76
CA LYS A 350 -27.50 -0.41 -6.13
C LYS A 350 -28.35 -0.14 -4.88
N SER A 351 -28.26 1.06 -4.32
CA SER A 351 -29.12 1.59 -3.26
C SER A 351 -30.33 2.29 -3.85
#